data_AF-A0A971BHL5-F1
#
_entry.id   AF-A0A971BHL5-F1
#
_cell.length_a   1.000
_cell.length_b   1.000
_cell.length_c   1.000
_cell.angle_alpha   90.00
_cell.angle_beta   90.00
_cell.angle_gamma   90.00
#
_symmetry.space_group_name_H-M   'P 1'
#
loop_
_entity.id
_entity.type
_entity.pdbx_description
1 polymer ?
#
loop_
_entity_poly.entity_id
_entity_poly.type
_entity_poly.pdbx_seq_one_letter_code
_entity_poly.pdbx_strand_id
1 'polypeptide(L)'
;MAFRLLTALGISLAATLALELLFAFVFRKRGKDLILVCLVNVLTNPAVVLIYILASTYTEFSPVLLKAALEAMAVLTEAYYYKRYGTCFPKPLLFSLSANAFSFFAGELISLIGG
;
A
#
# COMPACT_ATOMS: atom_id res chain seq x y z
N MET A 1 10.01 10.57 -19.11
CA MET A 1 10.27 9.59 -18.04
C MET A 1 9.71 10.08 -16.69
N ALA A 2 10.26 11.15 -16.11
CA ALA A 2 9.90 11.64 -14.77
C ALA A 2 8.41 11.97 -14.56
N PHE A 3 7.77 12.65 -15.52
CA PHE A 3 6.33 12.97 -15.41
C PHE A 3 5.45 11.72 -15.34
N ARG A 4 5.76 10.67 -16.13
CA ARG A 4 5.03 9.40 -16.12
C ARG A 4 5.19 8.64 -14.79
N LEU A 5 6.37 8.72 -14.18
CA LEU A 5 6.63 8.14 -12.87
C LEU A 5 5.83 8.87 -11.78
N LEU A 6 5.83 10.20 -11.80
CA LEU A 6 5.05 11.01 -10.85
C LEU A 6 3.55 10.74 -10.95
N THR A 7 3.02 10.62 -12.16
CA THR A 7 1.60 10.25 -12.35
C THR A 7 1.31 8.85 -11.85
N ALA A 8 2.17 7.86 -12.11
CA ALA A 8 1.98 6.50 -11.63
C ALA A 8 2.03 6.41 -10.10
N LEU A 9 2.99 7.10 -9.48
CA LEU A 9 3.10 7.21 -8.02
C LEU A 9 1.87 7.89 -7.42
N GLY A 10 1.43 8.99 -8.01
CA GLY A 10 0.27 9.75 -7.53
C GLY A 10 -1.03 8.96 -7.62
N ILE A 11 -1.27 8.27 -8.75
CA ILE A 11 -2.48 7.46 -8.95
C ILE A 11 -2.49 6.26 -8.00
N SER A 12 -1.36 5.53 -7.89
CA SER A 12 -1.24 4.41 -6.95
C SER A 12 -1.47 4.87 -5.51
N LEU A 13 -0.83 5.97 -5.11
CA LEU A 13 -0.98 6.52 -3.78
C LEU A 13 -2.42 6.94 -3.46
N ALA A 14 -3.06 7.66 -4.39
CA ALA A 14 -4.44 8.09 -4.21
C ALA A 14 -5.40 6.91 -4.09
N ALA A 15 -5.23 5.88 -4.93
CA ALA A 15 -6.05 4.68 -4.90
C ALA A 15 -5.88 3.91 -3.57
N THR A 16 -4.63 3.64 -3.15
CA THR A 16 -4.36 2.94 -1.89
C THR A 16 -4.85 3.74 -0.68
N LEU A 17 -4.64 5.06 -0.66
CA LEU A 17 -5.17 5.90 0.42
C LEU A 17 -6.69 5.83 0.50
N ALA A 18 -7.38 5.94 -0.63
CA ALA A 18 -8.84 5.87 -0.66
C ALA A 18 -9.34 4.53 -0.11
N LEU A 19 -8.75 3.42 -0.56
CA LEU A 19 -9.16 2.07 -0.17
C LEU A 19 -8.82 1.75 1.28
N GLU A 20 -7.61 2.08 1.73
CA GLU A 20 -7.19 1.77 3.10
C GLU A 20 -7.81 2.67 4.15
N LEU A 21 -8.08 3.94 3.83
CA LEU A 21 -8.85 4.82 4.72
C LEU A 21 -10.31 4.37 4.80
N LEU A 22 -10.91 3.95 3.68
CA LEU A 22 -12.25 3.37 3.69
C LEU A 22 -12.28 2.09 4.54
N PHE A 23 -11.29 1.21 4.38
CA PHE A 23 -11.13 0.01 5.18
C PHE A 23 -10.98 0.36 6.66
N ALA A 24 -10.07 1.26 7.03
CA ALA A 24 -9.89 1.72 8.40
C ALA A 24 -11.17 2.30 9.00
N PHE A 25 -11.93 3.05 8.20
CA PHE A 25 -13.22 3.62 8.60
C PHE A 25 -14.28 2.54 8.86
N VAL A 26 -14.39 1.53 7.99
CA VAL A 26 -15.29 0.37 8.19
C VAL A 26 -14.93 -0.38 9.48
N PHE A 27 -13.64 -0.52 9.78
CA PHE A 27 -13.14 -1.11 11.03
C PHE A 27 -13.16 -0.14 12.23
N ARG A 28 -13.92 0.96 12.12
CA ARG A 28 -14.18 1.96 13.17
C ARG A 28 -12.91 2.62 13.74
N LYS A 29 -11.82 2.69 12.97
CA LYS A 29 -10.65 3.52 13.34
C LYS A 29 -11.02 4.99 13.27
N ARG A 30 -10.51 5.80 14.19
CA ARG A 30 -10.85 7.23 14.30
C ARG A 30 -9.62 8.08 14.65
N GLY A 31 -9.68 9.36 14.26
CA GLY A 31 -8.70 10.37 14.67
C GLY A 31 -7.27 9.99 14.33
N LYS A 32 -6.43 9.84 15.36
CA LYS A 32 -4.99 9.54 15.23
C LYS A 32 -4.71 8.27 14.43
N ASP A 33 -5.55 7.25 14.54
CA ASP A 33 -5.33 5.99 13.83
C ASP A 33 -5.55 6.13 12.32
N LEU A 34 -6.50 6.97 11.87
CA LEU A 34 -6.70 7.27 10.44
C LEU A 34 -5.54 8.08 9.87
N ILE A 35 -5.04 9.05 10.65
CA ILE A 35 -3.86 9.84 10.27
C ILE A 35 -2.64 8.92 10.17
N LEU A 36 -2.49 7.98 11.10
CA LEU A 36 -1.40 7.01 11.07
C LEU A 36 -1.48 6.10 9.84
N VAL A 37 -2.65 5.58 9.49
CA VAL A 37 -2.87 4.81 8.25
C VAL A 37 -2.47 5.64 7.03
N CYS A 38 -2.95 6.88 6.95
CA CYS A 38 -2.60 7.79 5.86
C CYS A 38 -1.09 8.01 5.74
N LEU A 39 -0.42 8.39 6.84
CA LEU A 39 1.01 8.70 6.85
C LEU A 39 1.86 7.49 6.46
N VAL A 40 1.53 6.32 7.00
CA VAL A 40 2.28 5.11 6.70
C VAL A 40 2.12 4.75 5.22
N ASN A 41 0.92 4.86 4.65
CA ASN A 41 0.69 4.59 3.22
C ASN A 41 1.34 5.61 2.29
N VAL A 42 1.41 6.89 2.69
CA VAL A 42 2.18 7.92 1.99
C VAL A 42 3.66 7.59 1.95
N LEU A 43 4.19 6.83 2.93
CA LEU A 43 5.59 6.41 2.95
C LEU A 43 5.82 5.08 2.24
N THR A 44 4.99 4.06 2.50
CA THR A 44 5.21 2.69 2.00
C THR A 44 4.87 2.57 0.52
N ASN A 45 3.75 3.13 0.07
CA ASN A 45 3.27 2.91 -1.30
C ASN A 45 4.17 3.55 -2.37
N PRO A 46 4.61 4.82 -2.27
CA PRO A 46 5.54 5.38 -3.24
C PRO A 46 6.88 4.64 -3.27
N ALA A 47 7.35 4.14 -2.13
CA ALA A 47 8.57 3.35 -2.06
C ALA A 47 8.40 2.00 -2.79
N VAL A 48 7.30 1.29 -2.55
CA VAL A 48 6.98 0.02 -3.25
C VAL A 48 6.91 0.23 -4.75
N VAL A 49 6.15 1.21 -5.22
CA VAL A 49 5.99 1.49 -6.67
C VAL A 49 7.31 1.89 -7.30
N LEU A 50 8.11 2.74 -6.64
CA LEU A 50 9.40 3.17 -7.18
C LEU A 50 10.39 2.00 -7.28
N ILE A 51 10.49 1.17 -6.24
CA ILE A 51 11.35 -0.02 -6.27
C ILE A 51 10.86 -1.01 -7.32
N TYR A 52 9.54 -1.22 -7.43
CA TYR A 52 8.95 -2.10 -8.45
C TYR A 52 9.31 -1.64 -9.87
N ILE A 53 9.17 -0.35 -10.17
CA ILE A 53 9.49 0.19 -11.50
C ILE A 53 10.99 0.07 -11.78
N LEU A 54 11.85 0.41 -10.81
CA LEU A 54 13.30 0.29 -10.99
C LEU A 54 13.71 -1.18 -11.20
N ALA A 55 13.29 -2.08 -10.32
CA ALA A 55 13.67 -3.49 -10.43
C ALA A 55 13.07 -4.16 -11.68
N SER A 56 11.85 -3.83 -12.09
CA SER A 56 11.31 -4.33 -13.37
C SER A 56 12.03 -3.77 -14.61
N THR A 57 12.65 -2.59 -14.50
CA THR A 57 13.41 -1.99 -15.61
C THR A 57 14.83 -2.55 -15.71
N TYR A 58 15.48 -2.83 -14.57
CA TYR A 58 16.91 -3.19 -14.52
C TYR A 58 17.18 -4.68 -14.27
N THR A 59 16.15 -5.49 -14.03
CA THR A 59 16.31 -6.92 -13.71
C THR A 59 15.23 -7.76 -14.41
N GLU A 60 15.59 -8.97 -14.84
CA GLU A 60 14.65 -9.94 -15.43
C GLU A 60 13.93 -10.80 -14.38
N PHE A 61 13.73 -10.27 -13.18
CA PHE A 61 12.97 -10.99 -12.15
C PHE A 61 11.50 -11.11 -12.55
N SER A 62 10.86 -12.20 -12.11
CA SER A 62 9.41 -12.35 -12.25
C SER A 62 8.69 -11.14 -11.62
N PRO A 63 7.92 -10.35 -12.40
CA PRO A 63 7.26 -9.15 -11.89
C PRO A 63 6.27 -9.48 -10.77
N VAL A 64 5.69 -10.68 -10.81
CA VAL A 64 4.77 -11.18 -9.77
C VAL A 64 5.50 -11.39 -8.46
N LEU A 65 6.67 -12.04 -8.50
CA LEU A 65 7.45 -12.35 -7.29
C LEU A 65 8.00 -11.06 -6.66
N LEU A 66 8.46 -10.13 -7.49
CA LEU A 66 8.95 -8.82 -7.06
C LEU A 66 7.84 -8.01 -6.38
N LYS A 67 6.66 -7.93 -7.00
CA LYS A 67 5.51 -7.20 -6.44
C LYS A 67 5.08 -7.83 -5.09
N ALA A 68 4.95 -9.15 -5.03
CA ALA A 68 4.58 -9.87 -3.81
C ALA A 68 5.59 -9.65 -2.67
N ALA A 69 6.89 -9.65 -2.97
CA ALA A 69 7.92 -9.39 -1.97
C ALA A 69 7.85 -7.95 -1.43
N LEU A 70 7.61 -6.97 -2.31
CA LEU A 70 7.48 -5.57 -1.92
C LEU A 70 6.22 -5.31 -1.07
N GLU A 71 5.10 -5.94 -1.42
CA GLU A 71 3.86 -5.87 -0.62
C GLU A 71 4.04 -6.52 0.74
N ALA A 72 4.71 -7.67 0.83
CA ALA A 72 5.02 -8.28 2.11
C ALA A 72 5.88 -7.35 2.99
N MET A 73 6.86 -6.68 2.41
CA MET A 73 7.70 -5.68 3.12
C MET A 73 6.88 -4.47 3.57
N ALA A 74 5.97 -3.97 2.73
CA ALA A 74 5.06 -2.89 3.09
C ALA A 74 4.15 -3.29 4.26
N VAL A 75 3.54 -4.48 4.20
CA VAL A 75 2.67 -5.00 5.26
C VAL A 75 3.40 -5.11 6.59
N LEU A 76 4.63 -5.63 6.58
CA LEU A 76 5.45 -5.72 7.78
C LEU A 76 5.80 -4.34 8.36
N THR A 77 6.14 -3.41 7.48
CA THR A 77 6.46 -2.02 7.85
C THR A 77 5.25 -1.32 8.45
N GLU A 78 4.09 -1.41 7.78
CA GLU A 78 2.82 -0.88 8.26
C GLU A 78 2.41 -1.46 9.61
N ALA A 79 2.47 -2.79 9.74
CA ALA A 79 2.17 -3.48 10.99
C ALA A 79 3.09 -3.03 12.12
N TYR A 80 4.37 -2.79 11.84
CA TYR A 80 5.32 -2.27 12.81
C TYR A 80 4.94 -0.86 13.28
N TYR A 81 4.63 0.06 12.37
CA TYR A 81 4.20 1.42 12.71
C TYR A 81 2.87 1.44 13.46
N TYR A 82 1.89 0.63 13.05
CA TYR A 82 0.61 0.49 13.74
C TYR A 82 0.76 -0.09 15.14
N LYS A 83 1.68 -1.04 15.34
CA LYS A 83 1.99 -1.60 16.67
C LYS A 83 2.65 -0.57 17.58
N ARG A 84 3.49 0.31 17.03
CA ARG A 84 4.30 1.26 17.81
C ARG A 84 3.57 2.56 18.13
N TYR A 85 2.79 3.08 17.19
CA TYR A 85 2.16 4.40 17.27
C TYR A 85 0.63 4.36 17.24
N GLY A 86 0.04 3.21 16.93
CA GLY A 86 -1.41 3.04 16.87
C GLY A 86 -2.02 2.85 18.25
N THR A 87 -3.20 3.45 18.46
CA THR A 87 -3.90 3.40 19.75
C THR A 87 -4.96 2.29 19.80
N CYS A 88 -5.57 1.93 18.67
CA CYS A 88 -6.56 0.86 18.61
C CYS A 88 -6.22 -0.23 17.58
N PHE A 89 -5.02 -0.82 17.63
CA PHE A 89 -4.66 -1.95 16.75
C PHE A 89 -4.35 -3.22 17.57
N PRO A 90 -5.37 -4.01 17.96
CA PRO A 90 -5.16 -5.24 18.73
C PRO A 90 -4.40 -6.31 17.92
N LYS A 91 -4.56 -6.32 16.58
CA LYS A 91 -3.81 -7.18 15.65
C LYS A 91 -3.30 -6.36 14.46
N PRO A 92 -2.20 -5.59 14.62
CA PRO A 92 -1.69 -4.66 13.61
C PRO A 92 -1.36 -5.34 12.28
N LEU A 93 -0.78 -6.54 12.34
CA LEU A 93 -0.37 -7.30 11.16
C LEU A 93 -1.55 -7.82 10.35
N LEU A 94 -2.58 -8.36 11.01
CA LEU A 94 -3.80 -8.78 10.30
C LEU A 94 -4.52 -7.60 9.66
N PHE A 95 -4.53 -6.44 10.32
CA PHE A 95 -5.14 -5.24 9.76
C PHE A 95 -4.41 -4.78 8.51
N SER A 96 -3.08 -4.60 8.58
CA SER A 96 -2.28 -4.18 7.42
C SER A 96 -2.35 -5.22 6.30
N LEU A 97 -2.20 -6.52 6.60
CA LEU A 97 -2.34 -7.57 5.59
C LEU A 97 -3.69 -7.50 4.87
N SER A 98 -4.79 -7.31 5.62
CA SER A 98 -6.13 -7.24 5.03
C SER A 98 -6.34 -5.97 4.20
N ALA A 99 -5.85 -4.83 4.68
CA ALA A 99 -5.95 -3.55 3.98
C ALA A 99 -5.13 -3.56 2.69
N ASN A 100 -3.89 -4.04 2.76
CA ASN A 100 -2.97 -4.12 1.64
C ASN A 100 -3.48 -5.14 0.60
N ALA A 101 -3.96 -6.32 1.03
CA ALA A 101 -4.59 -7.30 0.14
C ALA A 101 -5.85 -6.74 -0.54
N PHE A 102 -6.71 -6.02 0.20
CA PHE A 102 -7.89 -5.37 -0.38
C PHE A 102 -7.50 -4.35 -1.45
N SER A 103 -6.51 -3.51 -1.16
CA SER A 103 -5.98 -2.52 -2.11
C SER A 103 -5.34 -3.18 -3.34
N PHE A 104 -4.62 -4.28 -3.16
CA PHE A 104 -4.04 -5.06 -4.24
C PHE A 104 -5.10 -5.64 -5.18
N PHE A 105 -6.10 -6.33 -4.63
CA PHE A 105 -7.18 -6.92 -5.43
C PHE A 105 -7.99 -5.86 -6.17
N ALA A 106 -8.24 -4.72 -5.52
CA ALA A 106 -8.89 -3.59 -6.18
C ALA A 106 -8.02 -3.00 -7.31
N GLY A 107 -6.71 -2.88 -7.10
CA GLY A 107 -5.77 -2.45 -8.12
C GLY A 107 -5.72 -3.38 -9.34
N GLU A 108 -5.67 -4.70 -9.11
CA GLU A 108 -5.74 -5.71 -10.18
C GLU A 108 -7.09 -5.67 -10.92
N LEU A 109 -8.21 -5.53 -10.20
CA LEU A 109 -9.53 -5.38 -10.83
C LEU A 109 -9.62 -4.13 -11.71
N ILE A 110 -9.07 -3.00 -11.25
CA ILE A 110 -9.02 -1.77 -12.06
C ILE A 110 -8.14 -1.99 -13.30
N SER A 111 -7.00 -2.67 -13.15
CA SER A 111 -6.13 -3.01 -14.27
C SER A 111 -6.78 -3.95 -15.28
N LEU A 112 -7.62 -4.89 -14.81
CA LEU A 112 -8.36 -5.82 -15.66
C LEU A 112 -9.53 -5.16 -16.41
N ILE A 113 -10.17 -4.16 -15.80
CA ILE A 113 -11.31 -3.45 -16.40
C ILE A 113 -10.84 -2.32 -17.33
N GLY A 114 -9.68 -1.72 -17.04
CA GLY A 114 -9.10 -0.61 -17.79
C GLY A 114 -8.07 -0.98 -18.86
N GLY A 115 -7.71 -2.26 -18.98
CA GLY A 115 -6.84 -2.81 -20.04
C GLY A 115 -7.62 -3.40 -21.20
#